data_AF-A0A147BUV3-F1
#
_entry.id   AF-A0A147BUV3-F1
#
_cell.length_a   1.000
_cell.length_b   1.000
_cell.length_c   1.000
_cell.angle_alpha   90.00
_cell.angle_beta   90.00
_cell.angle_gamma   90.00
#
_symmetry.space_group_name_H-M   'P 1'
#
loop_
_entity.id
_entity.type
_entity.pdbx_description
1 polymer ?
#
loop_
_entity_poly.entity_id
_entity_poly.type
_entity_poly.pdbx_seq_one_letter_code
_entity_poly.pdbx_strand_id
1 'polypeptide(L)'
;VFENTTPPSGDLVSPDALLSYMLNLLTKAGLVPTTCELLQRPHTHSSLEEMIRRLMTLNCLSAIVTEEEKPLLLKDVSEYSARLWDNKEAGSSPLPPCAFLVRAHKP
;
A
#
# COMPACT_ATOMS: atom_id res chain seq x y z
N VAL A 1 -9.99 -12.90 9.97
CA VAL A 1 -10.21 -12.87 8.49
C VAL A 1 -9.08 -12.16 7.74
N PHE A 2 -8.43 -11.13 8.31
CA PHE A 2 -7.39 -10.34 7.62
C PHE A 2 -5.94 -10.62 8.07
N GLU A 3 -5.70 -11.59 8.95
CA GLU A 3 -4.38 -11.83 9.56
C GLU A 3 -3.27 -12.17 8.55
N ASN A 4 -3.61 -12.55 7.31
CA ASN A 4 -2.66 -12.88 6.25
C ASN A 4 -2.79 -12.01 4.99
N THR A 5 -3.50 -10.87 5.05
CA THR A 5 -3.72 -10.03 3.86
C THR A 5 -2.67 -8.95 3.65
N THR A 6 -1.81 -8.72 4.65
CA THR A 6 -0.69 -7.78 4.53
C THR A 6 0.54 -8.55 4.06
N PRO A 7 1.10 -8.24 2.88
CA PRO A 7 2.34 -8.88 2.43
C PRO A 7 3.51 -8.47 3.35
N PRO A 8 4.51 -9.35 3.56
CA PRO A 8 5.69 -9.02 4.38
C PRO A 8 6.46 -7.78 3.91
N SER A 9 6.27 -7.36 2.66
CA SER A 9 6.80 -6.11 2.13
C SER A 9 6.30 -4.86 2.86
N GLY A 10 5.17 -4.94 3.58
CA GLY A 10 4.61 -3.82 4.34
C GLY A 10 5.50 -3.34 5.49
N ASP A 11 6.36 -4.21 6.02
CA ASP A 11 7.29 -3.88 7.10
C ASP A 11 8.67 -3.43 6.58
N LEU A 12 8.88 -3.46 5.26
CA LEU A 12 10.17 -3.13 4.66
C LEU A 12 10.26 -1.63 4.36
N VAL A 13 11.20 -0.96 5.03
CA VAL A 13 11.45 0.49 4.90
C VAL A 13 12.68 0.83 4.06
N SER A 14 13.38 -0.18 3.52
CA SER A 14 14.54 0.01 2.64
C SER A 14 14.18 -0.34 1.19
N PRO A 15 14.53 0.51 0.20
CA PRO A 15 14.39 0.19 -1.22
C PRO A 15 15.05 -1.13 -1.62
N ASP A 16 16.24 -1.43 -1.08
CA ASP A 16 16.97 -2.67 -1.39
C ASP A 16 16.28 -3.90 -0.83
N ALA A 17 15.68 -3.77 0.36
CA ALA A 17 14.90 -4.85 0.97
C ALA A 17 13.63 -5.13 0.16
N LEU A 18 12.95 -4.07 -0.30
CA LEU A 18 11.78 -4.16 -1.17
C LEU A 18 12.12 -4.83 -2.52
N LEU A 19 13.22 -4.44 -3.16
CA LEU A 19 13.70 -5.06 -4.39
C LEU A 19 14.07 -6.53 -4.20
N SER A 20 14.79 -6.84 -3.13
CA SER A 20 15.17 -8.21 -2.78
C SER A 20 13.95 -9.11 -2.54
N TYR A 21 12.92 -8.58 -1.87
CA TYR A 21 11.63 -9.25 -1.69
C TYR A 21 10.98 -9.59 -3.03
N MET A 22 10.90 -8.63 -3.94
CA MET A 22 10.26 -8.83 -5.25
C MET A 22 11.04 -9.83 -6.12
N LEU A 23 12.36 -9.72 -6.18
CA LEU A 23 13.20 -10.65 -6.92
C LEU A 23 13.05 -12.09 -6.41
N ASN A 24 13.06 -12.29 -5.08
CA ASN A 24 12.83 -13.60 -4.47
C ASN A 24 11.45 -14.17 -4.86
N LEU A 25 10.41 -13.33 -4.87
CA LEU A 25 9.07 -13.75 -5.26
C LEU A 25 9.02 -14.22 -6.72
N LEU A 26 9.69 -13.51 -7.63
CA LEU A 26 9.79 -13.89 -9.05
C LEU A 26 10.55 -15.20 -9.23
N THR A 27 11.69 -15.36 -8.53
CA THR A 27 12.46 -16.61 -8.56
C THR A 27 11.66 -17.80 -8.05
N LYS A 28 10.94 -17.64 -6.93
CA LYS A 28 10.07 -18.69 -6.39
C LYS A 28 8.91 -19.06 -7.33
N ALA A 29 8.45 -18.11 -8.14
CA ALA A 29 7.47 -18.35 -9.18
C ALA A 29 8.05 -18.99 -10.46
N GLY A 30 9.36 -19.27 -10.51
CA GLY A 30 10.04 -19.83 -11.67
C GLY A 30 10.14 -18.84 -12.84
N LEU A 31 10.17 -17.54 -12.56
CA LEU A 31 10.29 -16.49 -13.56
C LEU A 31 11.72 -15.94 -13.60
N VAL A 32 12.18 -15.58 -14.80
CA VAL A 32 13.46 -14.91 -15.02
C VAL A 32 13.20 -13.41 -15.18
N PRO A 33 13.57 -12.57 -14.19
CA PRO A 33 13.38 -11.13 -14.29
C PRO A 33 14.36 -10.53 -15.30
N THR A 34 13.85 -9.65 -16.16
CA THR A 34 14.65 -8.80 -17.07
C THR A 34 14.68 -7.35 -16.58
N THR A 35 13.71 -6.93 -15.77
CA THR A 35 13.67 -5.63 -15.10
C THR A 35 12.98 -5.79 -13.76
N CYS A 36 13.54 -5.17 -12.71
CA CYS A 36 12.89 -5.02 -11.41
C CYS A 36 13.35 -3.70 -10.79
N GLU A 37 12.50 -2.69 -10.86
CA GLU A 37 12.80 -1.34 -10.40
C GLU A 37 11.75 -0.89 -9.38
N LEU A 38 12.18 -0.04 -8.43
CA LEU A 38 11.29 0.59 -7.47
C LEU A 38 11.07 2.05 -7.88
N LEU A 39 9.87 2.36 -8.35
CA LEU A 39 9.46 3.70 -8.73
C LEU A 39 8.83 4.41 -7.54
N GLN A 40 9.40 5.53 -7.13
CA GLN A 40 8.73 6.43 -6.18
C GLN A 40 7.57 7.11 -6.89
N ARG A 41 6.42 7.12 -6.24
CA ARG A 41 5.23 7.82 -6.72
C ARG A 41 4.95 9.04 -5.84
N PRO A 42 4.65 10.18 -6.45
CA PRO A 42 4.18 11.32 -5.69
C PRO A 42 2.87 10.96 -5.01
N HIS A 43 2.63 11.56 -3.84
CA HIS A 43 1.33 11.50 -3.20
C HIS A 43 0.34 12.27 -4.08
N THR A 44 -0.66 11.58 -4.63
CA THR A 44 -1.58 12.17 -5.63
C THR A 44 -2.83 12.78 -5.02
N HIS A 45 -3.01 12.71 -3.69
CA HIS A 45 -4.23 13.17 -3.04
C HIS A 45 -4.22 14.69 -2.87
N SER A 46 -5.27 15.34 -3.39
CA SER A 46 -5.43 16.79 -3.38
C SER A 46 -5.97 17.32 -2.04
N SER A 47 -6.63 16.46 -1.26
CA SER A 47 -7.17 16.78 0.06
C SER A 47 -7.32 15.54 0.95
N LEU A 48 -7.45 15.78 2.27
CA LEU A 48 -7.76 14.73 3.24
C LEU A 48 -9.11 14.04 2.93
N GLU A 49 -10.11 14.80 2.50
CA GLU A 49 -11.42 14.24 2.11
C GLU A 49 -11.31 13.29 0.90
N GLU A 50 -10.51 13.67 -0.11
CA GLU A 50 -10.26 12.83 -1.27
C GLU A 50 -9.57 11.51 -0.86
N MET A 51 -8.64 11.59 0.08
CA MET A 51 -7.95 10.43 0.63
C MET A 51 -8.91 9.51 1.40
N ILE A 52 -9.73 10.06 2.31
CA ILE A 52 -10.73 9.30 3.07
C ILE A 52 -11.69 8.59 2.12
N ARG A 53 -12.24 9.31 1.14
CA ARG A 53 -13.16 8.75 0.14
C ARG A 53 -12.51 7.60 -0.62
N ARG A 54 -11.28 7.79 -1.12
CA ARG A 54 -10.56 6.74 -1.87
C ARG A 54 -10.27 5.52 -0.99
N LEU A 55 -9.84 5.70 0.26
CA LEU A 55 -9.62 4.60 1.18
C LEU A 55 -10.92 3.86 1.50
N MET A 56 -12.02 4.57 1.74
CA MET A 56 -13.34 3.94 1.93
C MET A 56 -13.77 3.11 0.72
N THR A 57 -13.53 3.60 -0.51
CA THR A 57 -13.86 2.85 -1.74
C THR A 57 -13.00 1.59 -1.92
N LEU A 58 -11.72 1.64 -1.53
CA LEU A 58 -10.78 0.53 -1.74
C LEU A 58 -10.71 -0.44 -0.56
N ASN A 59 -11.23 -0.06 0.60
CA ASN A 59 -11.19 -0.89 1.79
C ASN A 59 -12.13 -2.09 1.60
N CYS A 60 -11.56 -3.30 1.60
CA CYS A 60 -12.31 -4.54 1.49
C CYS A 60 -13.38 -4.72 2.57
N LEU A 61 -13.21 -4.09 3.75
CA LEU A 61 -14.21 -4.09 4.82
C LEU A 61 -15.50 -3.41 4.39
N SER A 62 -15.45 -2.43 3.49
CA SER A 62 -16.64 -1.70 3.02
C SER A 62 -17.70 -2.61 2.38
N ALA A 63 -17.28 -3.77 1.85
CA ALA A 63 -18.16 -4.77 1.24
C ALA A 63 -18.69 -5.81 2.23
N ILE A 64 -18.19 -5.83 3.48
CA ILE A 64 -18.45 -6.89 4.46
C ILE A 64 -19.20 -6.35 5.69
N VAL A 65 -18.90 -5.12 6.09
CA VAL A 65 -19.53 -4.49 7.26
C VAL A 65 -21.02 -4.22 7.01
N THR A 66 -21.83 -4.30 8.06
CA THR A 66 -23.26 -3.96 7.99
C THR A 66 -23.48 -2.46 7.86
N GLU A 67 -24.71 -2.02 7.55
CA GLU A 67 -25.03 -0.59 7.48
C GLU A 67 -24.79 0.13 8.82
N GLU A 68 -25.01 -0.55 9.94
CA GLU A 68 -24.78 -0.03 11.29
C GLU A 68 -23.29 0.11 11.62
N GLU A 69 -22.44 -0.71 11.01
CA GLU A 69 -20.99 -0.70 11.20
C GLU A 69 -20.25 0.28 10.26
N LYS A 70 -20.87 0.67 9.13
CA LYS A 70 -20.28 1.63 8.19
C LYS A 70 -19.83 2.95 8.83
N PRO A 71 -20.59 3.58 9.75
CA PRO A 71 -20.14 4.78 10.45
C PRO A 71 -18.89 4.54 11.32
N LEU A 72 -18.75 3.34 11.91
CA LEU A 72 -17.56 2.97 12.68
C LEU A 72 -16.34 2.82 11.77
N LEU A 73 -16.51 2.13 10.64
CA LEU A 73 -15.46 2.02 9.62
C LEU A 73 -15.03 3.40 9.09
N LEU A 74 -16.00 4.28 8.82
CA LEU A 74 -15.70 5.64 8.36
C LEU A 74 -14.90 6.43 9.41
N LYS A 75 -15.23 6.28 10.69
CA LYS A 75 -14.48 6.91 11.78
C LYS A 75 -13.04 6.43 11.81
N ASP A 76 -12.82 5.11 11.77
CA ASP A 76 -11.47 4.53 11.82
C ASP A 76 -10.63 4.93 10.60
N VAL A 77 -11.23 4.92 9.40
CA VAL A 77 -10.56 5.37 8.17
C VAL A 77 -10.24 6.87 8.25
N SER A 78 -11.13 7.68 8.82
CA SER A 78 -10.90 9.12 8.98
C SER A 78 -9.75 9.41 9.95
N GLU A 79 -9.71 8.74 11.11
CA GLU A 79 -8.62 8.88 12.08
C GLU A 79 -7.28 8.40 11.53
N TYR A 80 -7.28 7.27 10.81
CA TYR A 80 -6.09 6.80 10.10
C TYR A 80 -5.62 7.80 9.03
N SER A 81 -6.55 8.32 8.22
CA SER A 81 -6.23 9.26 7.15
C SER A 81 -5.67 10.57 7.67
N ALA A 82 -6.24 11.10 8.76
CA ALA A 82 -5.75 12.31 9.41
C ALA A 82 -4.29 12.15 9.87
N ARG A 83 -3.98 11.03 10.57
CA ARG A 83 -2.61 10.73 11.00
C ARG A 83 -1.64 10.63 9.82
N LEU A 84 -2.04 9.96 8.73
CA LEU A 84 -1.18 9.83 7.55
C LEU A 84 -0.97 11.20 6.87
N TRP A 85 -2.01 12.03 6.81
CA TRP A 85 -1.96 13.37 6.25
C TRP A 85 -1.01 14.27 7.04
N ASP A 86 -1.11 14.26 8.37
CA ASP A 86 -0.22 15.02 9.24
C ASP A 86 1.24 14.55 9.12
N ASN A 87 1.46 13.23 9.08
CA ASN A 87 2.80 12.66 8.88
C ASN A 87 3.40 13.05 7.52
N LYS A 88 2.57 13.17 6.47
CA LYS A 88 2.99 13.66 5.15
C LYS A 88 3.43 15.13 5.23
N GLU A 89 2.62 15.99 5.83
CA GLU A 89 2.94 17.43 5.96
C GLU A 89 4.19 17.65 6.84
N ALA A 90 4.41 16.80 7.84
CA ALA A 90 5.60 16.80 8.68
C ALA A 90 6.85 16.15 8.04
N GLY A 91 6.75 15.66 6.80
CA GLY A 91 7.86 14.95 6.13
C GLY A 91 8.30 13.65 6.82
N SER A 92 7.48 13.11 7.73
CA SER A 92 7.80 12.01 8.63
C SER A 92 7.33 10.64 8.10
N SER A 93 6.89 10.57 6.84
CA SER A 93 6.54 9.29 6.21
C SER A 93 7.80 8.48 5.93
N PRO A 94 7.93 7.23 6.45
CA PRO A 94 9.18 6.46 6.37
C PRO A 94 9.64 6.15 4.94
N LEU A 95 8.70 6.04 3.98
CA LEU A 95 8.98 6.06 2.55
C LEU A 95 7.83 6.73 1.79
N PRO A 96 8.09 7.41 0.66
CA PRO A 96 7.04 7.80 -0.27
C PRO A 96 6.37 6.54 -0.87
N PRO A 97 5.09 6.62 -1.28
CA PRO A 97 4.40 5.55 -1.98
C PRO A 97 5.27 5.03 -3.13
N CYS A 98 5.47 3.73 -3.22
CA CYS A 98 6.32 3.14 -4.25
C CYS A 98 5.54 2.12 -5.08
N ALA A 99 6.02 1.86 -6.30
CA ALA A 99 5.50 0.83 -7.19
C ALA A 99 6.67 0.05 -7.79
N PHE A 100 6.52 -1.26 -7.92
CA PHE A 100 7.48 -2.09 -8.63
C PHE A 100 7.20 -2.07 -10.13
N LEU A 101 8.20 -1.76 -10.95
CA LEU A 101 8.18 -2.03 -12.38
C LEU A 101 8.93 -3.35 -12.62
N VAL A 102 8.17 -4.39 -12.99
CA VAL A 102 8.71 -5.72 -13.20
C VAL A 102 8.47 -6.16 -14.64
N ARG A 103 9.52 -6.67 -15.27
CA ARG A 103 9.44 -7.45 -16.51
C ARG A 103 10.13 -8.79 -16.24
N ALA A 104 9.44 -9.87 -16.55
CA ALA A 104 9.97 -11.23 -16.38
C ALA A 104 9.38 -12.15 -17.44
N HIS A 105 10.07 -13.24 -17.75
CA HIS A 105 9.61 -14.27 -18.67
C HIS A 105 9.68 -15.65 -18.02
N LYS A 106 8.88 -16.58 -18.55
CA LYS A 106 9.08 -17.99 -18.25
C LYS A 106 10.32 -18.48 -19.00
N PRO A 107 11.17 -19.31 -18.37
CA PRO A 107 12.30 -19.95 -19.03
C PRO A 107 11.91 -20.69 -20.30
#